data_AF-A0A8B9YM79-F1
#
_entry.id   AF-A0A8B9YM79-F1
#
_cell.length_a   1.000
_cell.length_b   1.000
_cell.length_c   1.000
_cell.angle_alpha   90.00
_cell.angle_beta   90.00
_cell.angle_gamma   90.00
#
_symmetry.space_group_name_H-M   'P 1'
#
loop_
_entity.id
_entity.type
_entity.pdbx_description
1 polymer ?
#
loop_
_entity_poly.entity_id
_entity_poly.type
_entity_poly.pdbx_seq_one_letter_code
_entity_poly.pdbx_strand_id
1 'polypeptide(L)'
;MRSPVGWLSLALCLHGLKSDLIFRIPRPFSVFSNYSCIFPFVYDDIVYYSCVSVRSDYAWCSIDEMFQGRWRYCTAKDPPSCTFPFLYRNKYFFKCTKEGYVLSRSWCSLTRDYNKDGKWKQCSPYQ
;
A
#
# COMPACT_ATOMS: atom_id res chain seq x y z
N MET A 1 -55.23 0.60 -66.34
CA MET A 1 -54.07 0.62 -67.25
C MET A 1 -52.89 -0.01 -66.51
N ARG A 2 -52.37 -1.11 -67.09
CA ARG A 2 -51.01 -1.73 -67.02
C ARG A 2 -49.98 -1.09 -66.05
N SER A 3 -49.08 -1.79 -65.35
CA SER A 3 -48.75 -3.20 -65.11
C SER A 3 -47.64 -3.22 -64.01
N PRO A 4 -47.29 -4.40 -63.44
CA PRO A 4 -46.53 -4.62 -62.20
C PRO A 4 -45.00 -4.66 -62.43
N VAL A 5 -44.17 -4.91 -61.40
CA VAL A 5 -43.43 -6.17 -61.08
C VAL A 5 -42.41 -5.72 -60.00
N GLY A 6 -42.01 -6.42 -58.95
CA GLY A 6 -42.08 -7.80 -58.53
C GLY A 6 -40.95 -8.02 -57.50
N TRP A 7 -41.13 -9.04 -56.66
CA TRP A 7 -40.25 -9.49 -55.57
C TRP A 7 -38.75 -9.60 -55.86
N LEU A 8 -37.91 -9.45 -54.82
CA LEU A 8 -37.13 -10.55 -54.22
C LEU A 8 -36.20 -10.04 -53.10
N SER A 9 -36.32 -10.67 -51.93
CA SER A 9 -35.40 -10.57 -50.79
C SER A 9 -34.02 -11.12 -51.15
N LEU A 10 -32.95 -10.45 -50.73
CA LEU A 10 -31.67 -11.10 -50.42
C LEU A 10 -31.08 -10.46 -49.17
N ALA A 11 -31.08 -11.24 -48.09
CA ALA A 11 -30.28 -10.99 -46.91
C ALA A 11 -28.80 -11.16 -47.26
N LEU A 12 -27.97 -10.19 -46.87
CA LEU A 12 -26.55 -10.40 -46.60
C LEU A 12 -26.22 -9.65 -45.31
N CYS A 13 -26.10 -10.43 -44.23
CA CYS A 13 -25.36 -10.06 -43.04
C CYS A 13 -23.97 -9.51 -43.44
N LEU A 14 -23.41 -8.60 -42.64
CA LEU A 14 -22.22 -8.89 -41.82
C LEU A 14 -21.61 -7.60 -41.24
N HIS A 15 -21.26 -7.70 -39.95
CA HIS A 15 -20.44 -6.81 -39.12
C HIS A 15 -21.09 -5.45 -38.75
N GLY A 16 -21.65 -5.27 -37.55
CA GLY A 16 -21.04 -5.61 -36.27
C GLY A 16 -20.03 -4.52 -35.87
N LEU A 17 -20.52 -3.33 -35.55
CA LEU A 17 -19.81 -2.39 -34.69
C LEU A 17 -20.72 -2.06 -33.51
N LYS A 18 -20.84 -3.06 -32.64
CA LYS A 18 -21.06 -2.79 -31.22
C LYS A 18 -19.85 -1.95 -30.82
N SER A 19 -20.04 -0.65 -30.61
CA SER A 19 -19.02 0.22 -30.05
C SER A 19 -18.82 -0.19 -28.59
N ASP A 20 -18.16 -1.33 -28.39
CA ASP A 20 -17.51 -1.63 -27.14
C ASP A 20 -16.47 -0.53 -26.97
N LEU A 21 -16.78 0.43 -26.11
CA LEU A 21 -15.84 1.37 -25.54
C LEU A 21 -14.88 0.56 -24.65
N ILE A 22 -14.07 -0.30 -25.27
CA ILE A 22 -12.92 -0.93 -24.65
C ILE A 22 -11.92 0.20 -24.52
N PHE A 23 -11.98 0.85 -23.37
CA PHE A 23 -10.94 1.69 -22.83
C PHE A 23 -9.66 0.84 -22.78
N ARG A 24 -8.91 0.80 -23.89
CA ARG A 24 -7.54 0.30 -23.94
C ARG A 24 -6.66 1.32 -23.24
N ILE A 25 -6.78 1.40 -21.92
CA ILE A 25 -5.67 1.89 -21.09
C ILE A 25 -4.56 0.87 -21.29
N PRO A 26 -3.36 1.25 -21.76
CA PRO A 26 -2.19 0.48 -21.38
C PRO A 26 -2.11 0.63 -19.86
N ARG A 27 -2.58 -0.36 -19.10
CA ARG A 27 -2.48 -0.36 -17.63
C ARG A 27 -1.02 -0.05 -17.26
N PRO A 28 -0.67 1.13 -16.70
CA PRO A 28 0.64 1.29 -16.08
C PRO A 28 0.54 0.93 -14.58
N PHE A 29 -0.58 0.35 -14.13
CA PHE A 29 -0.85 0.17 -12.71
C PHE A 29 -0.25 -1.12 -12.11
N SER A 30 0.42 -1.97 -12.91
CA SER A 30 0.93 -3.27 -12.42
C SER A 30 2.42 -3.50 -12.66
N VAL A 31 3.25 -2.45 -12.75
CA VAL A 31 4.73 -2.60 -12.78
C VAL A 31 5.37 -2.30 -11.41
N PHE A 32 4.69 -1.59 -10.50
CA PHE A 32 5.23 -1.27 -9.16
C PHE A 32 4.83 -2.26 -8.05
N SER A 33 4.17 -3.38 -8.36
CA SER A 33 3.71 -4.36 -7.35
C SER A 33 4.85 -5.16 -6.70
N ASN A 34 6.10 -4.97 -7.12
CA ASN A 34 7.26 -5.72 -6.59
C ASN A 34 8.08 -4.94 -5.54
N TYR A 35 7.72 -3.68 -5.25
CA TYR A 35 8.43 -2.87 -4.26
C TYR A 35 7.61 -2.77 -2.97
N SER A 36 8.27 -3.12 -1.86
CA SER A 36 7.76 -2.98 -0.50
C SER A 36 8.22 -1.66 0.12
N CYS A 37 7.48 -1.16 1.11
CA CYS A 37 7.95 -0.05 1.93
C CYS A 37 9.28 -0.39 2.59
N ILE A 38 10.23 0.55 2.54
CA ILE A 38 11.47 0.46 3.30
C ILE A 38 11.28 1.25 4.60
N PHE A 39 11.54 0.60 5.73
CA PHE A 39 11.58 1.24 7.04
C PHE A 39 12.91 0.90 7.72
N PRO A 40 13.57 1.89 8.36
CA PRO A 40 13.26 3.32 8.27
C PRO A 40 13.55 3.92 6.88
N PHE A 41 12.92 5.04 6.55
CA PHE A 41 13.28 5.86 5.38
C PHE A 41 13.42 7.34 5.76
N VAL A 42 14.26 8.07 5.04
CA VAL A 42 14.52 9.50 5.24
C VAL A 42 13.75 10.33 4.22
N TYR A 43 12.94 11.28 4.70
CA TYR A 43 12.24 12.26 3.87
C TYR A 43 12.27 13.63 4.56
N ASP A 44 12.70 14.66 3.84
CA ASP A 44 12.81 16.04 4.37
C ASP A 44 13.67 16.09 5.65
N ASP A 45 14.81 15.39 5.63
CA ASP A 45 15.75 15.19 6.75
C ASP A 45 15.17 14.52 8.00
N ILE A 46 13.97 13.95 7.91
CA ILE A 46 13.30 13.23 8.99
C ILE A 46 13.30 11.73 8.70
N VAL A 47 13.67 10.94 9.71
CA VAL A 47 13.63 9.47 9.67
C VAL A 47 12.24 8.97 10.07
N TYR A 48 11.58 8.24 9.18
CA TYR A 48 10.27 7.65 9.38
C TYR A 48 10.34 6.13 9.51
N TYR A 49 9.69 5.61 10.54
CA TYR A 49 9.67 4.18 10.87
C TYR A 49 8.34 3.51 10.53
N SER A 50 7.40 4.24 9.92
CA SER A 50 6.08 3.78 9.54
C SER A 50 5.58 4.58 8.34
N CYS A 51 4.47 4.17 7.76
CA CYS A 51 3.75 4.98 6.79
C CYS A 51 3.40 6.36 7.38
N VAL A 52 3.44 7.38 6.52
CA VAL A 52 3.20 8.78 6.90
C VAL A 52 2.15 9.40 5.99
N SER A 53 1.43 10.41 6.48
CA SER A 53 0.50 11.23 5.68
C SER A 53 1.05 12.64 5.46
N VAL A 54 2.38 12.81 5.50
CA VAL A 54 3.00 14.12 5.29
C VAL A 54 2.71 14.56 3.86
N ARG A 55 2.08 15.74 3.72
CA ARG A 55 1.69 16.35 2.44
C ARG A 55 0.85 15.42 1.53
N SER A 56 0.04 14.55 2.11
CA SER A 56 -0.82 13.60 1.38
C SER A 56 -2.05 13.22 2.20
N ASP A 57 -3.20 13.09 1.55
CA ASP A 57 -4.44 12.60 2.19
C ASP A 57 -4.36 11.10 2.55
N TYR A 58 -3.49 10.36 1.87
CA TYR A 58 -3.28 8.93 2.07
C TYR A 58 -1.90 8.64 2.66
N ALA A 59 -1.85 7.63 3.53
CA ALA A 59 -0.59 7.16 4.10
C ALA A 59 0.30 6.55 3.01
N TRP A 60 1.57 6.97 2.97
CA TRP A 60 2.55 6.54 1.99
C TRP A 60 3.89 6.20 2.66
N CYS A 61 4.75 5.52 1.92
CA CYS A 61 6.11 5.18 2.32
C CYS A 61 7.06 5.34 1.14
N SER A 62 8.36 5.52 1.44
CA SER A 62 9.38 5.36 0.42
C SER A 62 9.68 3.89 0.15
N ILE A 63 10.11 3.61 -1.07
CA ILE A 63 10.69 2.31 -1.45
C ILE A 63 12.24 2.37 -1.45
N ASP A 64 12.80 3.44 -0.92
CA ASP A 64 14.22 3.71 -0.75
C ASP A 64 14.50 4.10 0.71
N GLU A 65 15.69 3.80 1.23
CA GLU A 65 16.11 4.27 2.55
C GLU A 65 16.29 5.80 2.55
N MET A 66 16.87 6.36 1.49
CA MET A 66 16.98 7.80 1.26
C MET A 66 15.98 8.19 0.17
N PHE A 67 15.03 9.08 0.46
CA PHE A 67 13.97 9.39 -0.49
C PHE A 67 14.50 9.99 -1.80
N GLN A 68 14.34 9.25 -2.90
CA GLN A 68 14.75 9.64 -4.26
C GLN A 68 13.55 9.98 -5.16
N GLY A 69 12.38 10.26 -4.56
CA GLY A 69 11.14 10.50 -5.30
C GLY A 69 10.33 9.24 -5.62
N ARG A 70 10.82 8.04 -5.26
CA ARG A 70 10.06 6.80 -5.39
C ARG A 70 9.29 6.49 -4.11
N TRP A 71 7.99 6.29 -4.26
CA TRP A 71 7.06 6.04 -3.16
C TRP A 71 5.84 5.25 -3.63
N ARG A 72 5.08 4.77 -2.66
CA ARG A 72 3.76 4.17 -2.90
C ARG A 72 2.83 4.43 -1.72
N TYR A 73 1.54 4.32 -1.97
CA TYR A 73 0.56 4.28 -0.89
C TYR A 73 0.69 2.99 -0.09
N CYS A 74 0.55 3.13 1.21
CA CYS A 74 0.55 2.01 2.12
C CYS A 74 -0.78 1.26 2.09
N THR A 75 -0.68 -0.03 2.33
CA THR A 75 -1.80 -0.95 2.49
C THR A 75 -1.73 -1.63 3.84
N ALA A 76 -2.73 -2.43 4.20
CA ALA A 76 -2.68 -3.27 5.41
C ALA A 76 -1.50 -4.26 5.42
N LYS A 77 -0.85 -4.50 4.27
CA LYS A 77 0.33 -5.37 4.13
C LYS A 77 1.66 -4.65 4.35
N ASP A 78 1.62 -3.35 4.63
CA ASP A 78 2.81 -2.53 4.85
C ASP A 78 2.97 -2.11 6.33
N PRO A 79 2.74 -2.96 7.35
CA PRO A 79 3.01 -2.59 8.73
C PRO A 79 4.54 -2.54 8.94
N PRO A 80 5.05 -1.57 9.72
CA PRO A 80 6.46 -1.56 10.06
C PRO A 80 6.81 -2.76 10.94
N SER A 81 8.04 -3.25 10.85
CA SER A 81 8.49 -4.40 11.64
C SER A 81 8.92 -3.98 13.05
N CYS A 82 8.69 -4.87 14.02
CA CYS A 82 9.27 -4.71 15.34
C CYS A 82 10.79 -4.89 15.26
N THR A 83 11.54 -4.13 16.05
CA THR A 83 12.97 -4.39 16.25
C THR A 83 13.15 -5.21 17.53
N PHE A 84 13.80 -6.37 17.43
CA PHE A 84 14.12 -7.22 18.58
C PHE A 84 15.62 -7.52 18.66
N PRO A 85 16.21 -7.55 19.86
CA PRO A 85 15.63 -7.03 21.10
C PRO A 85 15.53 -5.50 21.09
N PHE A 86 14.57 -4.95 21.83
CA PHE A 86 14.50 -3.51 22.09
C PHE A 86 14.59 -3.19 23.59
N LEU A 87 15.19 -2.05 23.90
CA LEU A 87 15.35 -1.55 25.27
C LEU A 87 14.15 -0.67 25.65
N TYR A 88 13.46 -1.01 26.73
CA TYR A 88 12.40 -0.20 27.35
C TYR A 88 12.53 -0.23 28.87
N ARG A 89 12.56 0.94 29.52
CA ARG A 89 12.74 1.08 30.99
C ARG A 89 13.90 0.22 31.53
N ASN A 90 15.05 0.30 30.84
CA ASN A 90 16.27 -0.45 31.16
C ASN A 90 16.12 -1.98 31.14
N LYS A 91 15.10 -2.52 30.44
CA LYS A 91 14.90 -3.95 30.21
C LYS A 91 14.88 -4.26 28.72
N TYR A 92 15.47 -5.39 28.34
CA TYR A 92 15.42 -5.88 26.97
C TYR A 92 14.20 -6.77 26.74
N PHE A 93 13.44 -6.47 25.69
CA PHE A 93 12.30 -7.26 25.26
C PHE A 93 12.59 -7.95 23.93
N PHE A 94 12.32 -9.25 23.87
CA PHE A 94 12.54 -10.11 22.69
C PHE A 94 11.24 -10.47 21.97
N LYS A 95 10.11 -10.00 22.49
CA LYS A 95 8.76 -10.16 21.94
C LYS A 95 7.91 -8.96 22.34
N CYS A 96 6.70 -8.87 21.80
CA CYS A 96 5.75 -7.83 22.19
C CYS A 96 5.48 -7.88 23.69
N THR A 97 5.41 -6.71 24.32
CA THR A 97 5.16 -6.55 25.76
C THR A 97 3.85 -5.81 26.00
N LYS A 98 3.21 -6.07 27.13
CA LYS A 98 2.05 -5.30 27.63
C LYS A 98 2.47 -4.27 28.67
N GLU A 99 3.75 -4.26 29.05
CA GLU A 99 4.26 -3.34 30.07
C GLU A 99 4.05 -1.89 29.66
N GLY A 100 3.56 -1.07 30.60
CA GLY A 100 3.34 0.36 30.39
C GLY A 100 2.14 0.74 29.51
N TYR A 101 1.36 -0.23 29.03
CA TYR A 101 0.19 0.04 28.18
C TYR A 101 -1.13 -0.21 28.95
N VAL A 102 -2.04 0.76 28.90
CA VAL A 102 -3.38 0.66 29.51
C VAL A 102 -4.26 -0.25 28.63
N LEU A 103 -5.16 -1.06 29.22
CA LEU A 103 -6.07 -1.98 28.52
C LEU A 103 -5.41 -3.26 27.95
N SER A 104 -4.24 -3.68 28.44
CA SER A 104 -3.61 -4.98 28.13
C SER A 104 -3.24 -5.25 26.66
N ARG A 105 -3.20 -4.21 25.82
CA ARG A 105 -2.73 -4.32 24.44
C ARG A 105 -1.21 -4.47 24.43
N SER A 106 -0.71 -5.38 23.60
CA SER A 106 0.73 -5.59 23.44
C SER A 106 1.30 -4.65 22.39
N TRP A 107 2.56 -4.29 22.56
CA TRP A 107 3.31 -3.38 21.68
C TRP A 107 4.76 -3.82 21.55
N CYS A 108 5.44 -3.31 20.53
CA CYS A 108 6.87 -3.49 20.32
C CYS A 108 7.50 -2.18 19.84
N SER A 109 8.80 -2.02 20.10
CA SER A 109 9.54 -0.88 19.54
C SER A 109 9.86 -1.09 18.06
N LEU A 110 9.95 0.01 17.33
CA LEU A 110 10.46 0.04 15.96
C LEU A 110 11.98 0.29 15.92
N THR A 111 12.62 0.58 17.06
CA THR A 111 14.05 0.82 17.18
C THR A 111 14.69 -0.06 18.26
N ARG A 112 16.03 -0.04 18.35
CA ARG A 112 16.77 -0.80 19.37
C ARG A 112 16.62 -0.19 20.76
N ASP A 113 16.45 1.14 20.84
CA ASP A 113 16.30 1.86 22.11
C ASP A 113 15.02 2.71 22.11
N TYR A 114 13.95 2.14 22.64
CA TYR A 114 12.68 2.86 22.75
C TYR A 114 12.81 4.07 23.69
N ASN A 115 13.65 4.01 24.72
CA ASN A 115 13.76 5.10 25.69
C ASN A 115 14.32 6.37 25.04
N LYS A 116 15.15 6.20 24.00
CA LYS A 116 15.69 7.30 23.20
C LYS A 116 14.72 7.75 22.11
N ASP A 117 14.19 6.80 21.33
CA ASP A 117 13.53 7.14 20.07
C ASP A 117 12.00 7.27 20.19
N GLY A 118 11.40 6.62 21.18
CA GLY A 118 9.95 6.61 21.42
C GLY A 118 9.12 6.01 20.29
N LYS A 119 9.73 5.27 19.36
CA LYS A 119 9.03 4.69 18.19
C LYS A 119 8.52 3.29 18.49
N TRP A 120 7.25 3.04 18.20
CA TRP A 120 6.58 1.78 18.51
C TRP A 120 5.39 1.53 17.59
N LYS A 121 4.90 0.29 17.63
CA LYS A 121 3.58 -0.07 17.09
C LYS A 121 2.83 -1.00 18.03
N GLN A 122 1.51 -0.99 17.93
CA GLN A 122 0.70 -2.03 18.55
C GLN A 122 0.96 -3.36 17.83
N CYS A 123 1.13 -4.44 18.58
CA CYS A 123 1.22 -5.77 18.01
C CYS A 123 -0.17 -6.31 17.65
N SER A 124 -0.21 -7.21 16.67
CA SER A 124 -1.43 -7.96 16.38
C SER A 124 -1.82 -8.80 17.60
N PRO A 125 -3.12 -8.91 17.94
CA PRO A 125 -3.57 -9.76 19.05
C PRO A 125 -3.33 -11.26 18.77
N TYR A 126 -3.03 -11.64 17.53
CA TYR A 126 -2.84 -13.03 17.08
C TYR A 126 -1.37 -13.47 17.04
N GLN A 127 -0.46 -12.73 17.67
CA GLN A 127 0.99 -12.91 17.53
C GLN A 127 1.68 -13.25 18.84
#